data_AF-A0A0B6YTY7-F1
#
_entry.id   AF-A0A0B6YTY7-F1
#
_cell.length_a   1.000
_cell.length_b   1.000
_cell.length_c   1.000
_cell.angle_alpha   90.00
_cell.angle_beta   90.00
_cell.angle_gamma   90.00
#
_symmetry.space_group_name_H-M   'P 1'
#
loop_
_entity.id
_entity.type
_entity.pdbx_description
1 polymer ?
#
loop_
_entity_poly.entity_id
_entity_poly.type
_entity_poly.pdbx_seq_one_letter_code
_entity_poly.pdbx_strand_id
1 'polypeptide(L)'
;YIDITHPPHTHVLGELAEYTDNLADKEFLEKMTHATDEGKKLYQDWVHNDHRNILAVLEDIPSLKPPIDHICELLPRLQPRFYSISSSPKIHPNSIHVTAVLVRYTTHTNRLTKGVCTSWLATKKP
;
A
#
# COMPACT_ATOMS: atom_id res chain seq x y z
N TYR A 1 4.47 -12.20 0.60
CA TYR A 1 5.46 -11.77 1.61
C TYR A 1 5.63 -10.26 1.71
N ILE A 2 5.25 -9.52 0.66
CA ILE A 2 5.47 -8.09 0.51
C ILE A 2 4.13 -7.35 0.59
N ASP A 3 4.12 -6.11 1.08
CA ASP A 3 2.96 -5.24 1.08
C ASP A 3 2.92 -4.41 -0.22
N ILE A 4 1.82 -4.56 -0.95
CA ILE A 4 1.55 -3.86 -2.22
C ILE A 4 0.35 -2.92 -2.10
N THR A 5 -0.21 -2.75 -0.90
CA THR A 5 -1.49 -2.06 -0.69
C THR A 5 -1.36 -0.74 0.04
N HIS A 6 -0.33 -0.57 0.86
CA HIS A 6 -0.06 0.71 1.50
C HIS A 6 0.66 1.68 0.56
N PRO A 7 0.53 2.99 0.80
CA PRO A 7 1.31 3.98 0.05
C PRO A 7 2.82 3.76 0.22
N PRO A 8 3.61 3.76 -0.88
CA PRO A 8 5.04 3.55 -0.82
C PRO A 8 5.73 4.72 -0.11
N HIS A 9 6.80 4.42 0.63
CA HIS A 9 7.61 5.43 1.28
C HIS A 9 8.40 6.27 0.27
N THR A 10 8.79 7.49 0.65
CA THR A 10 9.56 8.42 -0.20
C THR A 10 10.85 7.82 -0.72
N HIS A 11 11.58 7.04 0.09
CA HIS A 11 12.80 6.37 -0.36
C HIS A 11 12.54 5.36 -1.48
N VAL A 12 11.40 4.65 -1.44
CA VAL A 12 11.02 3.70 -2.51
C VAL A 12 10.79 4.46 -3.81
N LEU A 13 10.09 5.61 -3.75
CA LEU A 13 9.85 6.43 -4.93
C LEU A 13 11.15 6.99 -5.53
N GLY A 14 12.13 7.32 -4.69
CA GLY A 14 13.45 7.80 -5.13
C GLY A 14 14.24 6.75 -5.89
N GLU A 15 14.35 5.55 -5.32
CA GLU A 15 15.03 4.42 -5.98
C GLU A 15 14.32 4.02 -7.28
N LEU A 16 12.97 4.11 -7.30
CA LEU A 16 12.19 3.78 -8.48
C LEU A 16 12.29 4.84 -9.59
N ALA A 17 12.59 6.10 -9.26
CA ALA A 17 12.64 7.20 -10.23
C ALA A 17 13.66 6.95 -11.36
N GLU A 18 14.74 6.21 -11.08
CA GLU A 18 15.76 5.83 -12.07
C GLU A 18 15.24 4.92 -13.19
N TYR A 19 14.09 4.27 -12.99
CA TYR A 19 13.47 3.39 -13.97
C TYR A 19 12.39 4.08 -14.81
N THR A 20 12.40 5.41 -14.88
CA THR A 20 11.49 6.17 -15.72
C THR A 20 12.11 6.44 -17.09
N ASP A 21 11.35 6.18 -18.15
CA ASP A 21 11.79 6.48 -19.53
C ASP A 21 11.75 7.99 -19.88
N ASN A 22 11.08 8.80 -19.06
CA ASN A 22 10.80 10.21 -19.31
C ASN A 22 11.38 11.10 -18.20
N LEU A 23 12.12 12.14 -18.60
CA LEU A 23 12.75 13.07 -17.66
C LEU A 23 11.74 13.81 -16.77
N ALA A 24 10.58 14.19 -17.32
CA ALA A 24 9.58 14.91 -16.52
C ALA A 24 8.98 14.03 -15.41
N ASP A 25 8.81 12.73 -15.68
CA ASP A 25 8.30 11.78 -14.70
C ASP A 25 9.37 11.44 -13.64
N LYS A 26 10.64 11.38 -14.06
CA LYS A 26 11.79 11.26 -13.16
C LYS A 26 11.82 12.43 -12.17
N GLU A 27 11.84 13.66 -12.67
CA GLU A 27 11.86 14.88 -11.86
C GLU A 27 10.65 14.96 -10.93
N PHE A 28 9.48 14.51 -11.38
CA PHE A 28 8.27 14.48 -10.56
C PHE A 28 8.40 13.52 -9.36
N LEU A 29 8.93 12.31 -9.57
CA LEU A 29 9.19 11.34 -8.50
C LEU A 29 10.30 11.81 -7.57
N GLU A 30 11.41 12.32 -8.11
CA GLU A 30 12.51 12.87 -7.32
C GLU A 30 12.07 14.06 -6.47
N LYS A 31 11.23 14.94 -7.01
CA LYS A 31 10.66 16.08 -6.28
C LYS A 31 9.93 15.64 -5.01
N MET A 32 9.22 14.52 -5.05
CA MET A 32 8.53 13.96 -3.87
C MET A 32 9.47 13.40 -2.80
N THR A 33 10.71 13.10 -3.16
CA THR A 33 11.72 12.57 -2.23
C THR A 33 12.51 13.66 -1.51
N HIS A 34 12.60 14.85 -2.11
CA HIS A 34 13.33 15.96 -1.53
C HIS A 34 12.69 16.46 -0.24
N ALA A 35 13.54 16.82 0.73
CA ALA A 35 13.11 17.31 2.04
C ALA A 35 12.57 18.77 2.03
N THR A 36 12.27 19.32 0.86
CA THR A 36 11.67 20.65 0.69
C THR A 36 10.19 20.63 1.09
N ASP A 37 9.65 21.80 1.47
CA ASP A 37 8.24 21.90 1.85
C ASP A 37 7.30 21.59 0.67
N GLU A 38 7.71 21.97 -0.54
CA GLU A 38 6.99 21.62 -1.77
C GLU A 38 6.98 20.10 -2.02
N GLY A 39 8.13 19.43 -1.87
CA GLY A 39 8.25 17.99 -2.09
C GLY A 39 7.44 17.18 -1.08
N LYS A 40 7.54 17.55 0.20
CA LYS A 40 6.73 16.95 1.28
C LYS A 40 5.24 17.15 1.05
N LYS A 41 4.83 18.34 0.64
CA LYS A 41 3.42 18.63 0.34
C LYS A 41 2.93 17.82 -0.85
N LEU A 42 3.72 17.76 -1.93
CA LEU A 42 3.39 16.95 -3.11
C LEU A 42 3.24 15.47 -2.76
N TYR A 43 4.16 14.91 -1.98
CA TYR A 43 4.07 13.53 -1.50
C TYR A 43 2.82 13.31 -0.62
N GLN A 44 2.54 14.23 0.31
CA GLN A 44 1.36 14.14 1.16
C GLN A 44 0.07 14.15 0.35
N ASP A 45 -0.05 15.08 -0.60
CA ASP A 45 -1.26 15.22 -1.41
C ASP A 45 -1.42 14.06 -2.40
N TRP A 46 -0.37 13.76 -3.17
CA TRP A 46 -0.45 12.78 -4.27
C TRP A 46 -0.31 11.33 -3.78
N VAL A 47 0.53 11.02 -2.80
CA VAL A 47 0.74 9.63 -2.36
C VAL A 47 -0.15 9.30 -1.17
N HIS A 48 -0.04 10.07 -0.10
CA HIS A 48 -0.63 9.73 1.19
C HIS A 48 -2.14 9.96 1.24
N ASN A 49 -2.59 11.19 0.96
CA ASN A 49 -4.00 11.59 1.03
C ASN A 49 -4.85 10.81 0.02
N ASP A 50 -4.32 10.63 -1.18
CA ASP A 50 -4.98 9.89 -2.26
C ASP A 50 -4.85 8.37 -2.15
N HIS A 51 -4.13 7.87 -1.13
CA HIS A 51 -3.94 6.43 -0.88
C HIS A 51 -3.40 5.66 -2.09
N ARG A 52 -2.44 6.25 -2.82
CA ARG A 52 -1.81 5.59 -3.97
C ARG A 52 -0.86 4.50 -3.49
N ASN A 53 -1.24 3.25 -3.73
CA ASN A 53 -0.34 2.11 -3.55
C ASN A 53 0.63 1.98 -4.74
N ILE A 54 1.58 1.04 -4.66
CA ILE A 54 2.59 0.85 -5.72
C ILE A 54 1.98 0.62 -7.11
N LEU A 55 0.86 -0.11 -7.21
CA LEU A 55 0.18 -0.33 -8.48
C LEU A 55 -0.40 0.98 -9.03
N ALA A 56 -1.04 1.78 -8.18
CA ALA A 56 -1.57 3.08 -8.59
C ALA A 56 -0.47 4.04 -9.07
N VAL A 57 0.71 4.01 -8.46
CA VAL A 57 1.87 4.80 -8.92
C VAL A 57 2.35 4.35 -10.30
N LEU A 58 2.47 3.04 -10.53
CA LEU A 58 2.86 2.46 -11.83
C LEU A 58 1.82 2.73 -12.92
N GLU A 59 0.53 2.76 -12.58
CA GLU A 59 -0.55 3.10 -13.52
C GLU A 59 -0.57 4.60 -13.86
N ASP A 60 -0.39 5.46 -12.86
CA ASP A 60 -0.42 6.92 -13.05
C ASP A 60 0.86 7.45 -13.73
N ILE A 61 1.96 6.71 -13.67
CA ILE A 61 3.24 7.02 -14.32
C ILE A 61 3.65 5.86 -15.25
N PRO A 62 3.10 5.78 -16.48
CA PRO A 62 3.34 4.66 -17.40
C PRO A 62 4.79 4.52 -17.88
N SER A 63 5.61 5.57 -17.74
CA SER A 63 7.04 5.55 -18.05
C SER A 63 7.88 4.83 -16.99
N LEU A 64 7.33 4.62 -15.78
CA LEU A 64 7.99 3.94 -14.68
C LEU A 64 7.98 2.42 -14.90
N LYS A 65 9.12 1.85 -15.31
CA LYS A 65 9.26 0.42 -15.64
C LYS A 65 10.39 -0.26 -14.85
N PRO A 66 10.28 -0.30 -13.51
CA PRO A 66 11.29 -0.95 -12.68
C PRO A 66 11.26 -2.47 -12.84
N PRO A 67 12.42 -3.14 -12.70
CA PRO A 67 12.52 -4.58 -12.70
C PRO A 67 11.85 -5.15 -11.43
N ILE A 68 11.15 -6.27 -11.57
CA ILE A 68 10.28 -6.82 -10.52
C ILE A 68 11.05 -7.24 -9.25
N ASP A 69 12.28 -7.72 -9.42
CA ASP A 69 13.19 -8.08 -8.34
C ASP A 69 13.49 -6.88 -7.44
N HIS A 70 13.78 -5.71 -8.04
CA HIS A 70 14.07 -4.51 -7.27
C HIS A 70 12.81 -3.95 -6.58
N ILE A 71 11.64 -4.03 -7.21
CA ILE A 71 10.37 -3.69 -6.53
C ILE A 71 10.18 -4.58 -5.28
N CYS A 72 10.46 -5.86 -5.42
CA CYS A 72 10.30 -6.84 -4.34
C CYS A 72 11.30 -6.64 -3.20
N GLU A 73 12.48 -6.08 -3.49
CA GLU A 73 13.49 -5.68 -2.51
C GLU A 73 13.08 -4.41 -1.74
N LEU A 74 12.55 -3.40 -2.45
CA LEU A 74 12.23 -2.09 -1.86
C LEU A 74 10.94 -2.08 -1.04
N LEU A 75 9.94 -2.87 -1.43
CA LEU A 75 8.65 -2.85 -0.78
C LEU A 75 8.67 -3.52 0.61
N PRO A 76 7.93 -2.97 1.59
CA PRO A 76 7.96 -3.49 2.95
C PRO A 76 7.32 -4.88 3.05
N ARG A 77 7.65 -5.59 4.12
CA ARG A 77 7.09 -6.92 4.41
C ARG A 77 5.62 -6.83 4.79
N LEU A 78 4.81 -7.75 4.28
CA LEU A 78 3.41 -7.89 4.67
C LEU A 78 3.31 -8.32 6.15
N GLN A 79 2.70 -7.47 6.96
CA GLN A 79 2.55 -7.68 8.41
C GLN A 79 1.28 -8.47 8.77
N PRO A 80 1.32 -9.29 9.84
CA PRO A 80 0.12 -9.92 10.40
C PRO A 80 -0.88 -8.86 10.91
N ARG A 81 -2.18 -9.21 10.93
CA ARG A 81 -3.24 -8.36 11.49
C ARG A 81 -3.76 -8.98 12.78
N PHE A 82 -3.80 -8.17 13.83
CA PHE A 82 -4.27 -8.57 15.15
C PHE A 82 -5.76 -8.27 15.30
N TYR A 83 -6.45 -9.17 15.99
CA TYR A 83 -7.86 -9.04 16.33
C TYR A 83 -8.07 -9.43 17.79
N SER A 84 -9.03 -8.76 18.45
CA SER A 84 -9.48 -9.18 19.77
C SER A 84 -10.27 -10.48 19.66
N ILE A 85 -9.97 -11.43 20.54
CA ILE A 85 -10.71 -12.69 20.63
C ILE A 85 -12.14 -12.38 21.11
N SER A 86 -13.14 -12.78 20.32
CA SER A 86 -14.56 -12.56 20.62
C SER A 86 -15.27 -13.82 21.16
N SER A 87 -14.50 -14.81 21.63
CA SER A 87 -14.99 -16.00 22.34
C SER A 87 -14.51 -16.04 23.79
N SER A 88 -15.25 -16.76 24.64
CA SER A 88 -14.82 -17.09 26.00
C SER A 88 -14.13 -18.47 26.01
N PRO A 89 -12.90 -18.60 26.54
CA PRO A 89 -12.21 -19.89 26.61
C PRO A 89 -12.90 -20.90 27.54
N LYS A 90 -13.77 -20.43 28.46
CA LYS A 90 -14.58 -21.30 29.32
C LYS A 90 -15.69 -22.02 28.56
N ILE A 91 -16.20 -21.41 27.48
CA ILE A 91 -17.31 -21.95 26.67
C ILE A 91 -16.76 -22.58 25.39
N HIS A 92 -15.73 -21.99 24.79
CA HIS A 92 -15.10 -22.41 23.54
C HIS A 92 -13.60 -22.67 23.74
N PRO A 93 -13.19 -23.78 24.40
CA PRO A 93 -11.78 -24.04 24.71
C PRO A 93 -10.93 -24.34 23.46
N ASN A 94 -11.55 -24.86 22.39
CA ASN A 94 -10.86 -25.31 21.17
C ASN A 94 -11.18 -24.40 19.95
N SER A 95 -11.76 -23.22 20.17
CA SER A 95 -12.16 -22.31 19.09
C SER A 95 -11.92 -20.85 19.46
N ILE A 96 -11.28 -20.12 18.54
CA ILE A 96 -11.05 -18.67 18.65
C ILE A 96 -12.01 -17.97 17.68
N HIS A 97 -12.85 -17.09 18.21
CA HIS A 97 -13.73 -16.28 17.38
C HIS A 97 -13.10 -14.91 17.10
N VAL A 98 -13.33 -14.41 15.89
CA VAL A 98 -12.90 -13.09 15.46
C VAL A 98 -14.12 -12.33 14.94
N THR A 99 -14.36 -11.15 15.50
CA THR A 99 -15.36 -10.20 15.00
C THR A 99 -14.64 -9.04 14.34
N ALA A 100 -14.83 -8.85 13.03
CA ALA A 100 -14.16 -7.81 12.26
C ALA A 100 -15.10 -7.18 11.23
N VAL A 101 -14.84 -5.92 10.89
CA VAL A 101 -15.53 -5.21 9.80
C VAL A 101 -14.76 -5.37 8.50
N LEU A 102 -15.46 -5.58 7.39
CA LEU A 102 -14.84 -5.60 6.07
C LEU A 102 -14.32 -4.19 5.73
N VAL A 103 -13.02 -4.08 5.48
CA VAL A 103 -12.42 -2.80 5.08
C VAL A 103 -12.51 -2.70 3.56
N ARG A 104 -13.36 -1.79 3.09
CA ARG A 104 -13.56 -1.52 1.66
C ARG A 104 -13.99 -0.07 1.49
N TYR A 105 -13.23 0.70 0.72
CA TYR A 105 -13.52 2.11 0.45
C TYR A 105 -12.99 2.51 -0.92
N THR A 106 -13.50 3.61 -1.46
CA THR A 106 -13.02 4.20 -2.71
C THR A 106 -12.11 5.37 -2.37
N THR A 107 -10.92 5.43 -2.97
CA THR A 107 -9.98 6.54 -2.80
C THR A 107 -10.43 7.78 -3.57
N HIS A 108 -9.82 8.95 -3.33
CA HIS A 108 -10.06 10.16 -4.12
C HIS A 108 -9.73 9.98 -5.60
N THR A 109 -8.83 9.06 -5.93
CA THR A 109 -8.50 8.69 -7.32
C THR A 109 -9.51 7.73 -7.94
N ASN A 110 -10.68 7.54 -7.33
CA ASN A 110 -11.72 6.59 -7.75
C ASN A 110 -11.27 5.13 -7.82
N ARG A 111 -10.21 4.75 -7.09
CA ARG A 111 -9.75 3.35 -7.02
C ARG A 111 -10.39 2.65 -5.83
N LEU A 112 -10.83 1.41 -6.04
CA LEU A 112 -11.42 0.60 -4.98
C LEU A 112 -10.33 -0.06 -4.14
N THR A 113 -10.16 0.39 -2.90
CA THR A 113 -9.22 -0.21 -1.95
C THR A 113 -9.94 -1.24 -1.08
N LYS A 114 -9.28 -2.40 -0.92
CA LYS A 114 -9.74 -3.52 -0.09
C LYS A 114 -8.71 -3.79 0.99
N GLY A 115 -9.14 -3.90 2.24
CA GLY A 115 -8.25 -4.30 3.32
C GLY A 115 -7.82 -5.75 3.14
N VAL A 116 -6.51 -5.99 3.23
CA VAL A 116 -5.87 -7.28 2.93
C VAL A 116 -6.49 -8.41 3.76
N CYS A 117 -6.39 -8.32 5.09
CA CYS A 117 -6.78 -9.42 5.97
C CYS A 117 -8.31 -9.61 6.04
N THR A 118 -9.07 -8.52 6.14
CA THR A 118 -10.54 -8.61 6.25
C THR A 118 -11.19 -9.11 4.97
N SER A 119 -10.68 -8.70 3.80
CA SER A 119 -11.13 -9.25 2.51
C SER A 119 -10.74 -10.71 2.34
N TRP A 120 -9.52 -11.09 2.76
CA TRP A 120 -9.10 -12.49 2.74
C TRP A 120 -9.96 -13.37 3.66
N LEU A 121 -10.22 -12.94 4.90
CA LEU A 121 -11.10 -13.65 5.84
C LEU A 121 -12.51 -13.83 5.27
N ALA A 122 -13.07 -12.81 4.61
CA ALA A 122 -14.39 -12.88 3.99
C ALA A 122 -14.48 -13.92 2.85
N THR A 123 -13.36 -14.33 2.25
CA THR A 123 -13.35 -15.40 1.22
C THR A 123 -13.34 -16.81 1.81
N LYS A 124 -13.09 -16.97 3.11
CA LYS A 124 -13.00 -18.29 3.74
C LYS A 124 -14.39 -18.88 3.92
N LYS A 125 -14.63 -20.00 3.25
CA LYS A 125 -15.82 -20.83 3.43
C LYS A 125 -15.50 -21.92 4.46
N PRO A 126 -16.44 -22.24 5.37
CA PRO A 126 -16.31 -23.35 6.31
C PRO A 126 -16.05 -24.69 5.62
#